data_AF-A0A939VEY2-F1
#
_entry.id   AF-A0A939VEY2-F1
#
_cell.length_a   1.000
_cell.length_b   1.000
_cell.length_c   1.000
_cell.angle_alpha   90.00
_cell.angle_beta   90.00
_cell.angle_gamma   90.00
#
_symmetry.space_group_name_H-M   'P 1'
#
loop_
_entity.id
_entity.type
_entity.pdbx_description
1 polymer ?
#
loop_
_entity_poly.entity_id
_entity_poly.type
_entity_poly.pdbx_seq_one_letter_code
_entity_poly.pdbx_strand_id
1 'polypeptide(L)'
;MLLEKIDTLLKEVKELKASNAEEIEALRVKYLSKKGEIAALMTDFRTVAADQKKAVGIKINELKQTALEHINALREEIASASDSHDDLDLTRTAYPVNLGTRHPISIVTNE
;
A
#
# COMPACT_ATOMS: atom_id res chain seq x y z
N MET A 1 -28.43 -13.76 -7.78
CA MET A 1 -27.73 -14.98 -7.31
C MET A 1 -26.41 -14.61 -6.64
N LEU A 2 -25.86 -15.43 -5.74
CA LEU A 2 -24.63 -15.11 -4.97
C LEU A 2 -23.44 -14.71 -5.87
N LEU A 3 -23.35 -15.29 -7.07
CA LEU A 3 -22.36 -14.94 -8.09
C LEU A 3 -22.47 -13.49 -8.58
N GLU A 4 -23.69 -12.96 -8.77
CA GLU A 4 -23.90 -11.58 -9.20
C GLU A 4 -23.49 -10.59 -8.10
N LYS A 5 -23.70 -10.96 -6.82
CA LYS A 5 -23.21 -10.16 -5.69
C LYS A 5 -21.68 -10.11 -5.64
N ILE A 6 -21.02 -11.22 -5.95
CA ILE A 6 -19.55 -11.25 -6.04
C ILE A 6 -19.08 -10.38 -7.22
N ASP A 7 -19.69 -10.52 -8.40
CA ASP A 7 -19.29 -9.75 -9.58
C ASP A 7 -19.54 -8.24 -9.43
N THR A 8 -20.59 -7.84 -8.73
CA THR A 8 -20.86 -6.43 -8.39
C THR A 8 -19.81 -5.88 -7.43
N LEU A 9 -19.52 -6.60 -6.35
CA LEU A 9 -18.47 -6.21 -5.40
C LEU A 9 -17.08 -6.18 -6.04
N LEU A 10 -16.79 -7.06 -6.99
CA LEU A 10 -15.52 -7.05 -7.73
C LEU A 10 -15.38 -5.79 -8.60
N LYS A 11 -16.50 -5.29 -9.18
CA LYS A 11 -16.51 -4.00 -9.88
C LYS A 11 -16.34 -2.84 -8.92
N GLU A 12 -17.07 -2.84 -7.81
CA GLU A 12 -16.94 -1.80 -6.79
C GLU A 12 -15.50 -1.69 -6.30
N VAL A 13 -14.86 -2.82 -5.95
CA VAL A 13 -13.47 -2.88 -5.49
C VAL A 13 -12.49 -2.28 -6.50
N LYS A 14 -12.73 -2.46 -7.81
CA LYS A 14 -11.90 -1.88 -8.88
C LYS A 14 -12.12 -0.39 -9.10
N GLU A 15 -13.28 0.12 -8.71
CA GLU A 15 -13.63 1.54 -8.81
C GLU A 15 -13.32 2.32 -7.52
N LEU A 16 -12.87 1.64 -6.46
CA LEU A 16 -12.50 2.26 -5.21
C LEU A 16 -11.36 3.26 -5.42
N LYS A 17 -11.58 4.48 -4.93
CA LYS A 17 -10.55 5.50 -4.81
C LYS A 17 -10.53 5.95 -3.36
N ALA A 18 -9.33 6.16 -2.83
CA ALA A 18 -9.13 6.73 -1.52
C ALA A 18 -8.16 7.90 -1.66
N SER A 19 -8.49 9.03 -1.04
CA SER A 19 -7.67 10.22 -1.07
C SER A 19 -6.83 10.37 0.19
N ASN A 20 -7.16 9.64 1.26
CA ASN A 20 -6.47 9.77 2.54
C ASN A 20 -6.23 8.42 3.24
N ALA A 21 -5.24 8.36 4.14
CA ALA A 21 -4.89 7.14 4.86
C ALA A 21 -6.05 6.60 5.73
N GLU A 22 -6.87 7.49 6.29
CA GLU A 22 -8.07 7.13 7.05
C GLU A 22 -9.14 6.46 6.19
N GLU A 23 -9.31 6.91 4.95
CA GLU A 23 -10.25 6.32 3.99
C GLU A 23 -9.79 4.92 3.55
N ILE A 24 -8.48 4.73 3.33
CA ILE A 24 -7.91 3.41 3.04
C ILE A 24 -8.21 2.43 4.17
N GLU A 25 -8.00 2.83 5.43
CA GLU A 25 -8.32 1.98 6.57
C GLU A 25 -9.82 1.71 6.72
N ALA A 26 -10.68 2.70 6.46
CA ALA A 26 -12.12 2.51 6.45
C ALA A 26 -12.57 1.48 5.38
N LEU A 27 -12.00 1.56 4.17
CA LEU A 27 -12.24 0.58 3.10
C LEU A 27 -11.74 -0.81 3.48
N ARG A 28 -10.55 -0.91 4.08
CA ARG A 28 -10.02 -2.18 4.59
C ARG A 28 -10.93 -2.79 5.64
N VAL A 29 -11.47 -2.00 6.57
CA VAL A 29 -12.42 -2.50 7.57
C VAL A 29 -13.73 -2.94 6.91
N LYS A 30 -14.27 -2.17 5.97
CA LYS A 30 -15.54 -2.49 5.29
C LYS A 30 -15.47 -3.83 4.56
N TYR A 31 -14.41 -4.08 3.80
CA TYR A 31 -14.32 -5.25 2.92
C TYR A 31 -13.57 -6.43 3.55
N LEU A 32 -12.40 -6.21 4.16
CA LEU A 32 -11.49 -7.27 4.61
C LEU A 32 -11.60 -7.62 6.11
N SER A 33 -12.36 -6.87 6.91
CA SER A 33 -12.50 -7.20 8.33
C SER A 33 -13.25 -8.51 8.55
N LYS A 34 -13.16 -9.04 9.78
CA LYS A 34 -13.90 -10.24 10.19
C LYS A 34 -15.42 -10.08 10.12
N LYS A 35 -15.91 -8.84 10.17
CA LYS A 35 -17.33 -8.46 9.98
C LYS A 35 -17.58 -7.82 8.60
N GLY A 36 -16.59 -7.86 7.71
CA GLY A 36 -16.66 -7.24 6.40
C GLY A 36 -17.47 -8.07 5.41
N GLU A 37 -17.78 -7.45 4.28
CA GLU A 37 -18.63 -8.04 3.25
C GLU A 37 -18.02 -9.33 2.67
N ILE A 38 -16.70 -9.42 2.54
CA ILE A 38 -15.99 -10.61 2.04
C ILE A 38 -16.10 -11.76 3.05
N ALA A 39 -16.03 -11.47 4.35
CA ALA A 39 -16.20 -12.46 5.40
C ALA A 39 -17.65 -12.98 5.46
N ALA A 40 -18.64 -12.10 5.22
CA ALA A 40 -20.05 -12.50 5.10
C ALA A 40 -20.29 -13.40 3.88
N LEU A 41 -19.67 -13.11 2.74
CA LEU A 41 -19.73 -13.99 1.56
C LEU A 41 -19.12 -15.38 1.84
N MET A 42 -18.05 -15.44 2.64
CA MET A 42 -17.46 -16.71 3.07
C MET A 42 -18.35 -17.51 4.04
N THR A 43 -19.17 -16.85 4.85
CA THR A 43 -20.17 -17.55 5.67
C THR A 43 -21.31 -18.08 4.82
N ASP A 44 -21.79 -17.26 3.87
CA ASP A 44 -22.85 -17.63 2.94
C ASP A 44 -22.40 -18.74 1.98
N PHE A 45 -21.11 -18.82 1.66
CA PHE A 45 -20.53 -19.91 0.88
C PHE A 45 -20.80 -21.31 1.46
N ARG A 46 -20.98 -21.43 2.78
CA ARG A 46 -21.27 -22.72 3.42
C ARG A 46 -22.63 -23.30 3.00
N THR A 47 -23.58 -22.46 2.63
CA THR A 47 -24.95 -22.85 2.26
C THR A 47 -25.11 -23.15 0.76
N VAL A 48 -24.08 -22.92 -0.05
CA VAL A 48 -24.10 -23.15 -1.51
C VAL A 48 -24.12 -24.65 -1.83
N ALA A 49 -24.84 -25.04 -2.89
CA ALA A 49 -24.88 -26.42 -3.39
C ALA A 49 -23.50 -26.90 -3.88
N ALA A 50 -23.19 -28.19 -3.71
CA ALA A 50 -21.87 -28.77 -3.99
C ALA A 50 -21.37 -28.49 -5.42
N ASP A 51 -22.27 -28.52 -6.39
CA ASP A 51 -21.96 -28.32 -7.82
C ASP A 51 -21.49 -26.88 -8.12
N GLN A 52 -21.93 -25.90 -7.33
CA GLN A 52 -21.57 -24.49 -7.51
C GLN A 52 -20.43 -24.03 -6.60
N LYS A 53 -20.07 -24.81 -5.56
CA LYS A 53 -19.00 -24.45 -4.61
C LYS A 53 -17.66 -24.20 -5.30
N LYS A 54 -17.32 -24.98 -6.34
CA LYS A 54 -16.06 -24.80 -7.07
C LYS A 54 -15.99 -23.43 -7.75
N ALA A 55 -17.02 -23.07 -8.52
CA ALA A 55 -17.06 -21.81 -9.25
C ALA A 55 -17.13 -20.60 -8.31
N VAL A 56 -17.97 -20.66 -7.29
CA VAL A 56 -18.13 -19.59 -6.30
C VAL A 56 -16.86 -19.41 -5.45
N GLY A 57 -16.20 -20.50 -5.06
CA GLY A 57 -14.98 -20.45 -4.25
C GLY A 57 -13.82 -19.77 -4.98
N ILE A 58 -13.66 -20.04 -6.28
CA ILE A 58 -12.65 -19.37 -7.11
C ILE A 58 -12.91 -17.86 -7.15
N LYS A 59 -14.14 -17.44 -7.43
CA LYS A 59 -14.49 -16.01 -7.49
C LYS A 59 -14.37 -15.28 -6.15
N ILE A 60 -14.70 -15.92 -5.03
CA ILE A 60 -14.53 -15.31 -3.69
C ILE A 60 -13.04 -15.07 -3.40
N ASN A 61 -12.18 -16.04 -3.74
CA ASN A 61 -10.74 -15.89 -3.56
C ASN A 61 -10.16 -14.80 -4.47
N GLU A 62 -10.60 -14.74 -5.73
CA GLU A 62 -10.25 -13.67 -6.67
C GLU A 62 -10.66 -12.30 -6.12
N LEU A 63 -11.89 -12.16 -5.61
CA LEU A 63 -12.36 -10.92 -5.02
C LEU A 63 -11.53 -10.52 -3.79
N LYS A 64 -11.19 -11.49 -2.93
CA LYS A 64 -10.34 -11.23 -1.76
C LYS A 64 -8.94 -10.75 -2.16
N GLN A 65 -8.35 -11.37 -3.17
CA GLN A 65 -7.01 -11.05 -3.63
C GLN A 65 -6.98 -9.69 -4.34
N THR A 66 -7.93 -9.43 -5.23
CA THR A 66 -8.06 -8.12 -5.92
C THR A 66 -8.29 -6.98 -4.92
N ALA A 67 -9.12 -7.20 -3.89
CA ALA A 67 -9.32 -6.19 -2.84
C ALA A 67 -8.04 -5.92 -2.02
N LEU A 68 -7.26 -6.95 -1.70
CA LEU A 68 -5.97 -6.79 -1.02
C LEU A 68 -4.96 -6.02 -1.88
N GLU A 69 -4.82 -6.42 -3.14
CA GLU A 69 -3.89 -5.80 -4.09
C GLU A 69 -4.25 -4.32 -4.32
N HIS A 70 -5.53 -4.00 -4.52
CA HIS A 70 -5.97 -2.63 -4.76
C HIS A 70 -5.78 -1.73 -3.53
N ILE A 71 -6.08 -2.23 -2.33
CA ILE A 71 -5.89 -1.46 -1.09
C ILE A 71 -4.40 -1.22 -0.82
N ASN A 72 -3.55 -2.21 -1.08
CA ASN A 72 -2.10 -2.06 -0.94
C ASN A 72 -1.53 -1.07 -1.96
N ALA A 73 -2.00 -1.13 -3.22
CA ALA A 73 -1.60 -0.17 -4.26
C ALA A 73 -1.97 1.27 -3.87
N LEU A 74 -3.20 1.51 -3.40
CA LEU A 74 -3.62 2.83 -2.91
C LEU A 74 -2.76 3.31 -1.73
N ARG A 75 -2.35 2.40 -0.85
CA ARG A 75 -1.48 2.73 0.28
C ARG A 75 -0.08 3.14 -0.18
N GLU A 76 0.49 2.44 -1.16
CA GLU A 76 1.79 2.76 -1.76
C GLU A 76 1.76 4.08 -2.54
N GLU A 77 0.68 4.36 -3.26
CA GLU A 77 0.49 5.64 -3.96
C GLU A 77 0.49 6.83 -2.98
N ILE A 78 -0.23 6.73 -1.86
CA ILE A 78 -0.24 7.80 -0.85
C ILE A 78 1.12 7.92 -0.16
N ALA A 79 1.79 6.81 0.14
CA ALA A 79 3.11 6.84 0.77
C ALA A 79 4.17 7.49 -0.14
N SER A 80 4.18 7.15 -1.43
CA SER A 80 5.11 7.73 -2.41
C SER A 80 4.86 9.21 -2.69
N ALA A 81 3.61 9.67 -2.60
CA ALA A 81 3.28 11.09 -2.72
C ALA A 81 3.81 11.97 -1.57
N SER A 82 4.13 11.37 -0.41
CA SER A 82 4.66 12.10 0.75
C SER A 82 6.17 12.38 0.69
N ASP A 83 6.90 11.76 -0.25
CA ASP A 83 8.27 12.15 -0.59
C ASP A 83 8.22 13.37 -1.53
N SER A 84 7.69 14.49 -1.02
CA SER A 84 8.03 15.79 -1.58
C SER A 84 9.53 15.95 -1.35
N HIS A 85 10.32 15.63 -2.38
CA HIS A 85 11.72 15.98 -2.47
C HIS A 85 11.82 17.46 -2.09
N ASP A 86 12.32 17.74 -0.89
CA ASP A 86 12.79 19.07 -0.55
C ASP A 86 13.77 19.42 -1.67
N ASP A 87 13.52 20.54 -2.37
CA ASP A 87 14.36 21.07 -3.44
C ASP A 87 15.66 21.62 -2.83
N LEU A 88 16.38 20.73 -2.16
CA LEU A 88 17.62 20.99 -1.46
C LEU A 88 18.72 21.10 -2.51
N ASP A 89 19.18 22.32 -2.73
CA ASP A 89 20.34 22.58 -3.59
C ASP A 89 21.58 21.84 -3.09
N LEU A 90 21.90 20.72 -3.74
CA LEU A 90 23.05 19.87 -3.45
C LEU A 90 24.39 20.57 -3.77
N THR A 91 24.38 21.69 -4.49
CA THR A 91 25.58 22.48 -4.79
C THR A 91 25.89 23.52 -3.72
N ARG A 92 24.99 23.71 -2.74
CA ARG A 92 25.18 24.67 -1.66
C ARG A 92 26.41 24.30 -0.81
N THR A 93 27.29 25.27 -0.60
CA THR A 93 28.47 25.07 0.25
C THR A 93 28.07 24.70 1.69
N ALA A 94 28.74 23.70 2.26
CA ALA A 94 28.56 23.34 3.67
C ALA A 94 28.96 24.49 4.60
N TYR A 95 28.48 24.46 5.84
CA TYR A 95 28.91 25.40 6.87
C TYR A 95 30.44 25.31 7.03
N PRO A 96 31.16 26.44 7.09
CA PRO A 96 32.62 26.43 7.12
C PRO A 96 33.13 25.67 8.34
N VAL A 97 33.94 24.63 8.10
CA VAL A 97 34.69 23.91 9.12
C VAL A 97 36.16 24.24 8.92
N ASN A 98 36.78 24.88 9.91
CA ASN A 98 38.19 25.20 9.84
C ASN A 98 39.02 23.92 9.90
N LEU A 99 39.72 23.59 8.82
CA LEU A 99 40.74 22.56 8.81
C LEU A 99 42.00 23.14 9.48
N GLY A 100 42.56 22.41 10.45
CA GLY A 100 43.86 22.73 11.00
C GLY A 100 44.96 22.54 9.95
N THR A 101 46.00 23.37 9.99
CA THR A 101 47.16 23.24 9.11
C THR A 101 48.34 22.63 9.87
N ARG A 102 49.12 21.78 9.21
CA ARG A 102 50.42 21.35 9.76
C ARG A 102 51.40 22.53 9.77
N HIS A 103 52.23 22.61 10.79
CA HIS A 103 53.28 23.61 10.86
C HIS A 103 54.30 23.39 9.72
N PRO A 104 54.77 24.44 9.01
CA PRO A 104 55.68 24.30 7.87
C PRO A 104 56.98 23.55 8.24
N ILE A 105 57.51 23.76 9.44
CA ILE A 105 58.67 22.99 9.94
C ILE A 105 58.34 21.48 10.00
N SER A 106 57.15 21.09 10.44
CA SER A 106 56.74 19.68 10.51
C SER A 106 56.51 19.04 9.14
N ILE A 107 56.35 19.84 8.09
CA ILE A 107 56.29 19.36 6.70
C ILE A 107 57.71 19.03 6.24
N VAL A 108 58.65 19.97 6.45
CA VAL A 108 60.06 19.82 6.04
C VAL A 108 60.80 18.71 6.82
N THR A 109 60.44 18.45 8.08
CA THR A 109 61.09 17.41 8.88
C THR A 109 60.62 15.98 8.58
N ASN A 110 59.55 15.81 7.79
CA ASN A 110 58.96 14.50 7.46
C ASN A 110 59.11 14.15 5.96
N GLU A 111 59.85 14.96 5.20
CA GLU A 111 60.41 14.59 3.87
C GLU A 111 61.77 13.89 4.06
#